data_AF-A0A016VML3-F1
#
_entry.id   AF-A0A016VML3-F1
#
_cell.length_a   1.000
_cell.length_b   1.000
_cell.length_c   1.000
_cell.angle_alpha   90.00
_cell.angle_beta   90.00
_cell.angle_gamma   90.00
#
_symmetry.space_group_name_H-M   'P 1'
#
loop_
_entity.id
_entity.type
_entity.pdbx_description
1 polymer ?
#
loop_
_entity_poly.entity_id
_entity_poly.type
_entity_poly.pdbx_seq_one_letter_code
_entity_poly.pdbx_strand_id
1 'polypeptide(L)'
;MWIHPFSHQRKTVPEDITEIEQVGRKALNALESVYGTKYRFGTGADILYPSSGGSDDWAKGKGGAKYVYLMELRPGEEVWDGFILDSRQLIPTGRETWAGIKVVIEAVLNLRRGNCIATQMVWLYTQTFTGLERHVTCARISKTSGLRVPFYFPCDCCCAAMTAMHLPFDCYSIADRERERRPNSK
;
A
#
# COMPACT_ATOMS: atom_id res chain seq x y z
N MET A 1 -20.13 -4.80 8.54
CA MET A 1 -20.20 -3.55 7.75
C MET A 1 -18.83 -3.21 7.20
N TRP A 2 -18.78 -2.50 6.08
CA TRP A 2 -17.54 -2.05 5.44
C TRP A 2 -17.65 -0.54 5.22
N ILE A 3 -17.02 0.22 6.08
CA ILE A 3 -17.21 1.65 6.24
C ILE A 3 -16.05 2.39 5.59
N HIS A 4 -16.34 3.47 4.87
CA HIS A 4 -15.33 4.42 4.44
C HIS A 4 -15.51 5.76 5.16
N PRO A 5 -14.45 6.58 5.29
CA PRO A 5 -14.57 7.93 5.84
C PRO A 5 -15.53 8.81 5.01
N PHE A 6 -16.11 9.88 5.57
CA PHE A 6 -15.95 10.34 6.95
C PHE A 6 -17.15 9.97 7.83
N SER A 7 -16.91 9.77 9.12
CA SER A 7 -17.91 9.35 10.11
C SER A 7 -18.39 10.48 11.03
N HIS A 8 -17.70 11.62 11.09
CA HIS A 8 -18.08 12.73 11.99
C HIS A 8 -19.40 13.44 11.65
N GLN A 9 -19.80 13.47 10.37
CA GLN A 9 -21.03 14.14 9.92
C GLN A 9 -21.65 13.42 8.71
N ARG A 10 -22.98 13.32 8.69
CA ARG A 10 -23.73 12.71 7.56
C ARG A 10 -23.45 13.42 6.25
N LYS A 11 -23.49 12.65 5.15
CA LYS A 11 -23.23 13.14 3.78
C LYS A 11 -21.85 13.79 3.59
N THR A 12 -20.89 13.50 4.47
CA THR A 12 -19.52 13.98 4.34
C THR A 12 -18.65 12.87 3.79
N VAL A 13 -18.03 13.12 2.64
CA VAL A 13 -17.20 12.15 1.93
C VAL A 13 -15.86 12.76 1.53
N PRO A 14 -14.79 11.96 1.40
CA PRO A 14 -13.52 12.39 0.84
C PRO A 14 -13.63 12.83 -0.61
N GLU A 15 -12.68 13.65 -1.07
CA GLU A 15 -12.61 14.12 -2.46
C GLU A 15 -12.46 12.98 -3.47
N ASP A 16 -11.76 11.91 -3.11
CA ASP A 16 -11.49 10.72 -3.92
C ASP A 16 -12.51 9.59 -3.70
N ILE A 17 -13.73 9.93 -3.26
CA ILE A 17 -14.79 8.97 -2.93
C ILE A 17 -15.09 7.99 -4.07
N THR A 18 -15.06 8.43 -5.33
CA THR A 18 -15.35 7.56 -6.48
C THR A 18 -14.45 6.33 -6.53
N GLU A 19 -13.15 6.50 -6.30
CA GLU A 19 -12.21 5.37 -6.27
C GLU A 19 -12.39 4.50 -5.03
N ILE A 20 -12.62 5.13 -3.87
CA ILE A 20 -12.85 4.44 -2.59
C ILE A 20 -14.10 3.55 -2.69
N GLU A 21 -15.18 4.05 -3.26
CA GLU A 21 -16.41 3.28 -3.48
C GLU A 21 -16.19 2.15 -4.48
N GLN A 22 -15.49 2.43 -5.60
CA GLN A 22 -15.23 1.42 -6.61
C GLN A 22 -14.44 0.23 -6.04
N VAL A 23 -13.37 0.50 -5.30
CA VAL A 23 -12.54 -0.54 -4.66
C VAL A 23 -13.32 -1.23 -3.54
N GLY A 24 -14.04 -0.47 -2.72
CA GLY A 24 -14.86 -1.00 -1.63
C GLY A 24 -15.92 -1.97 -2.14
N ARG A 25 -16.69 -1.61 -3.16
CA ARG A 25 -17.71 -2.49 -3.75
C ARG A 25 -17.12 -3.76 -4.34
N LYS A 26 -15.93 -3.69 -4.97
CA LYS A 26 -15.22 -4.89 -5.43
C LYS A 26 -14.81 -5.79 -4.26
N ALA A 27 -14.34 -5.20 -3.15
CA ALA A 27 -14.00 -5.94 -1.95
C ALA A 27 -15.22 -6.63 -1.34
N LEU A 28 -16.38 -5.97 -1.29
CA LEU A 28 -17.63 -6.59 -0.83
C LEU A 28 -18.05 -7.75 -1.72
N ASN A 29 -18.00 -7.60 -3.04
CA ASN A 29 -18.34 -8.68 -3.97
C ASN A 29 -17.43 -9.90 -3.75
N ALA A 30 -16.13 -9.67 -3.53
CA ALA A 30 -15.18 -10.74 -3.23
C ALA A 30 -15.50 -11.41 -1.88
N LEU A 31 -15.81 -10.64 -0.84
CA LEU A 31 -16.22 -11.14 0.47
C LEU A 31 -17.51 -11.99 0.36
N GLU A 32 -18.55 -11.43 -0.26
CA GLU A 32 -19.85 -12.08 -0.43
C GLU A 32 -19.73 -13.38 -1.25
N SER A 33 -18.82 -13.44 -2.23
CA SER A 33 -18.61 -14.65 -3.04
C SER A 33 -18.13 -15.89 -2.26
N VAL A 34 -17.57 -15.72 -1.04
CA VAL A 34 -17.05 -16.83 -0.25
C VAL A 34 -18.16 -17.61 0.44
N TYR A 35 -19.05 -16.91 1.14
CA TYR A 35 -20.10 -17.52 1.98
C TYR A 35 -21.50 -16.88 1.83
N GLY A 36 -21.65 -15.90 0.95
CA GLY A 36 -22.91 -15.16 0.74
C GLY A 36 -23.20 -14.12 1.82
N THR A 37 -22.22 -13.77 2.66
CA THR A 37 -22.42 -12.80 3.74
C THR A 37 -22.49 -11.39 3.19
N LYS A 38 -23.56 -10.68 3.53
CA LYS A 38 -23.83 -9.34 3.02
C LYS A 38 -23.38 -8.29 4.01
N TYR A 39 -22.47 -7.42 3.59
CA TYR A 39 -22.00 -6.29 4.38
C TYR A 39 -22.67 -5.01 3.86
N ARG A 40 -23.12 -4.14 4.78
CA ARG A 40 -23.53 -2.77 4.43
C ARG A 40 -22.28 -1.95 4.09
N PHE A 41 -22.40 -1.07 3.09
CA PHE A 41 -21.33 -0.19 2.62
C PHE A 41 -21.78 1.27 2.64
N GLY A 42 -20.92 2.16 3.12
CA GLY A 42 -21.16 3.60 3.20
C GLY A 42 -20.29 4.29 4.25
N THR A 43 -20.62 5.53 4.57
CA THR A 43 -19.97 6.23 5.69
C THR A 43 -20.50 5.75 7.04
N GLY A 44 -19.69 5.82 8.09
CA GLY A 44 -20.14 5.50 9.45
C GLY A 44 -21.30 6.39 9.89
N ALA A 45 -21.28 7.66 9.52
CA ALA A 45 -22.35 8.62 9.84
C ALA A 45 -23.72 8.23 9.23
N ASP A 46 -23.71 7.69 8.00
CA ASP A 46 -24.91 7.39 7.24
C ASP A 46 -25.45 5.98 7.53
N ILE A 47 -24.59 4.99 7.80
CA ILE A 47 -25.03 3.61 8.03
C ILE A 47 -25.12 3.22 9.52
N LEU A 48 -24.42 3.91 10.40
CA LEU A 48 -24.48 3.72 11.86
C LEU A 48 -25.04 4.98 12.52
N TYR A 49 -24.16 5.90 12.89
CA TYR A 49 -24.47 7.17 13.52
C TYR A 49 -23.25 8.10 13.41
N PRO A 50 -23.44 9.43 13.42
CA PRO A 50 -22.33 10.37 13.42
C PRO A 50 -21.43 10.20 14.64
N SER A 51 -20.12 10.05 14.42
CA SER A 51 -19.12 9.85 15.45
C SER A 51 -17.79 10.51 15.07
N SER A 52 -17.21 11.27 16.01
CA SER A 52 -15.95 11.99 15.81
C SER A 52 -14.79 11.32 16.54
N GLY A 53 -13.57 11.50 16.04
CA GLY A 53 -12.36 10.94 16.67
C GLY A 53 -12.01 9.52 16.23
N GLY A 54 -12.70 8.99 15.22
CA GLY A 54 -12.38 7.72 14.59
C GLY A 54 -10.97 7.71 13.98
N SER A 55 -10.25 6.61 14.17
CA SER A 55 -8.90 6.43 13.60
C SER A 55 -8.90 6.41 12.06
N ASP A 56 -9.99 5.94 11.46
CA ASP A 56 -10.28 5.96 10.03
C ASP A 56 -10.41 7.39 9.49
N ASP A 57 -11.21 8.23 10.14
CA ASP A 57 -11.35 9.65 9.79
C ASP A 57 -10.01 10.40 9.92
N TRP A 58 -9.24 10.13 10.98
CA TRP A 58 -7.93 10.73 11.16
C TRP A 58 -6.92 10.24 10.09
N ALA A 59 -6.88 8.95 9.80
CA ALA A 59 -5.98 8.37 8.80
C ALA A 59 -6.24 8.95 7.41
N LYS A 60 -7.51 9.21 7.07
CA LYS A 60 -7.90 9.83 5.81
C LYS A 60 -7.65 11.33 5.78
N GLY A 61 -8.06 12.04 6.83
CA GLY A 61 -8.01 13.51 6.86
C GLY A 61 -6.62 14.09 7.16
N LYS A 62 -5.90 13.52 8.13
CA LYS A 62 -4.56 14.00 8.53
C LYS A 62 -3.44 13.06 8.12
N GLY A 63 -3.67 11.74 8.17
CA GLY A 63 -2.68 10.74 7.77
C GLY A 63 -2.41 10.67 6.26
N GLY A 64 -3.30 11.22 5.43
CA GLY A 64 -3.14 11.22 3.97
C GLY A 64 -3.25 9.84 3.32
N ALA A 65 -3.79 8.84 4.03
CA ALA A 65 -3.99 7.51 3.47
C ALA A 65 -5.09 7.53 2.40
N LYS A 66 -4.79 7.00 1.20
CA LYS A 66 -5.74 6.99 0.08
C LYS A 66 -6.90 6.03 0.33
N TYR A 67 -6.61 4.74 0.54
CA TYR A 67 -7.61 3.73 0.84
C TYR A 67 -7.70 3.51 2.34
N VAL A 68 -8.84 3.89 2.92
CA VAL A 68 -9.13 3.71 4.35
C VAL A 68 -10.50 3.08 4.46
N TYR A 69 -10.58 1.98 5.21
CA TYR A 69 -11.83 1.30 5.51
C TYR A 69 -11.84 0.84 6.96
N LEU A 70 -13.00 0.95 7.59
CA LEU A 70 -13.31 0.35 8.88
C LEU A 70 -14.20 -0.85 8.64
N MET A 71 -13.86 -2.00 9.22
CA MET A 71 -14.62 -3.24 9.05
C MET A 71 -15.24 -3.65 10.38
N GLU A 72 -16.56 -3.73 10.41
CA GLU A 72 -17.32 -4.37 11.48
C GLU A 72 -17.65 -5.80 11.02
N LEU A 73 -17.15 -6.81 11.72
CA LEU A 73 -17.23 -8.21 11.28
C LEU A 73 -18.56 -8.85 11.69
N ARG A 74 -18.66 -10.18 11.55
CA ARG A 74 -19.78 -10.96 12.08
C ARG A 74 -19.80 -10.92 13.62
N PRO A 75 -20.96 -11.12 14.27
CA PRO A 75 -22.29 -11.28 13.67
C PRO A 75 -22.89 -9.95 13.22
N GLY A 76 -24.06 -9.98 12.59
CA GLY A 76 -24.79 -8.77 12.22
C GLY A 76 -25.16 -7.91 13.42
N GLU A 77 -25.37 -6.62 13.20
CA GLU A 77 -25.74 -5.63 14.23
C GLU A 77 -27.05 -6.00 14.95
N GLU A 78 -27.90 -6.81 14.33
CA GLU A 78 -29.17 -7.27 14.90
C GLU A 78 -29.00 -8.31 16.03
N VAL A 79 -27.79 -8.85 16.22
CA VAL A 79 -27.50 -9.84 17.26
C VAL A 79 -27.11 -9.14 18.56
N TRP A 80 -27.95 -9.29 19.59
CA TRP A 80 -27.81 -8.61 20.89
C TRP A 80 -26.51 -8.92 21.65
N ASP A 81 -25.92 -10.10 21.43
CA ASP A 81 -24.63 -10.51 22.00
C ASP A 81 -23.55 -10.56 20.92
N GLY A 82 -23.42 -9.46 20.17
CA GLY A 82 -22.56 -9.40 19.00
C GLY A 82 -21.06 -9.60 19.28
N PHE A 83 -20.64 -9.44 20.55
CA PHE A 83 -19.25 -9.63 20.94
C PHE A 83 -18.88 -11.09 21.21
N ILE A 84 -19.86 -11.97 21.47
CA ILE A 84 -19.64 -13.40 21.71
C ILE A 84 -20.00 -14.18 20.44
N LEU A 85 -19.03 -14.31 19.54
CA LEU A 85 -19.17 -15.06 18.30
C LEU A 85 -18.86 -16.56 18.51
N ASP A 86 -19.69 -17.45 17.96
CA ASP A 86 -19.46 -18.90 17.98
C ASP A 86 -18.08 -19.24 17.35
N SER A 87 -17.29 -20.05 18.05
CA SER A 87 -15.97 -20.52 17.61
C SER A 87 -15.94 -21.07 16.18
N ARG A 88 -17.03 -21.69 15.70
CA ARG A 88 -17.17 -22.24 14.34
C ARG A 88 -17.20 -21.15 13.27
N GLN A 89 -17.52 -19.91 13.64
CA GLN A 89 -17.60 -18.76 12.75
C GLN A 89 -16.26 -18.00 12.62
N LEU A 90 -15.27 -18.27 13.48
CA LEU A 90 -13.97 -17.56 13.46
C LEU A 90 -13.23 -17.73 12.12
N ILE A 91 -13.06 -18.97 11.66
CA ILE A 91 -12.39 -19.27 10.40
C ILE A 91 -13.21 -18.78 9.18
N PRO A 92 -14.54 -19.00 9.11
CA PRO A 92 -15.38 -18.40 8.07
C PRO A 92 -15.25 -16.88 7.98
N THR A 93 -15.35 -16.16 9.11
CA THR A 93 -15.19 -14.70 9.15
C THR A 93 -13.82 -14.29 8.62
N GLY A 94 -12.74 -14.91 9.11
CA GLY A 94 -11.39 -14.59 8.61
C GLY A 94 -11.22 -14.82 7.11
N ARG A 95 -11.78 -15.91 6.56
CA ARG A 95 -11.67 -16.26 5.13
C ARG A 95 -12.40 -15.28 4.22
N GLU A 96 -13.63 -14.90 4.56
CA GLU A 96 -14.39 -13.94 3.75
C GLU A 96 -13.80 -12.54 3.84
N THR A 97 -13.41 -12.09 5.04
CA THR A 97 -12.80 -10.77 5.22
C THR A 97 -11.48 -10.68 4.47
N TRP A 98 -10.68 -11.76 4.48
CA TRP A 98 -9.44 -11.81 3.72
C TRP A 98 -9.67 -11.71 2.20
N ALA A 99 -10.75 -12.28 1.66
CA ALA A 99 -11.08 -12.14 0.25
C ALA A 99 -11.29 -10.67 -0.14
N GLY A 100 -12.00 -9.89 0.68
CA GLY A 100 -12.17 -8.45 0.50
C GLY A 100 -10.86 -7.66 0.66
N ILE A 101 -10.08 -7.95 1.70
CA ILE A 101 -8.80 -7.26 1.98
C ILE A 101 -7.82 -7.40 0.80
N LYS A 102 -7.73 -8.58 0.17
CA LYS A 102 -6.86 -8.79 -1.00
C LYS A 102 -7.17 -7.80 -2.14
N VAL A 103 -8.44 -7.50 -2.39
CA VAL A 103 -8.85 -6.54 -3.42
C VAL A 103 -8.30 -5.14 -3.13
N VAL A 104 -8.35 -4.72 -1.86
CA VAL A 104 -7.80 -3.42 -1.45
C VAL A 104 -6.27 -3.41 -1.59
N ILE A 105 -5.60 -4.49 -1.18
CA ILE A 105 -4.13 -4.62 -1.33
C ILE A 105 -3.74 -4.51 -2.81
N GLU A 106 -4.45 -5.19 -3.71
CA GLU A 106 -4.22 -5.09 -5.15
C GLU A 106 -4.41 -3.66 -5.67
N ALA A 107 -5.43 -2.94 -5.20
CA ALA A 107 -5.62 -1.52 -5.54
C ALA A 107 -4.44 -0.65 -5.06
N VAL A 108 -3.95 -0.85 -3.84
CA VAL A 108 -2.76 -0.16 -3.30
C VAL A 108 -1.51 -0.45 -4.15
N LEU A 109 -1.29 -1.71 -4.53
CA LEU A 109 -0.15 -2.10 -5.37
C LEU A 109 -0.22 -1.46 -6.76
N ASN A 110 -1.41 -1.38 -7.35
CA ASN A 110 -1.62 -0.75 -8.65
C ASN A 110 -1.43 0.77 -8.59
N LEU A 111 -1.85 1.43 -7.52
CA LEU A 111 -1.57 2.83 -7.27
C LEU A 111 -0.05 3.11 -7.26
N ARG A 112 0.73 2.29 -6.55
CA ARG A 112 2.20 2.42 -6.51
C ARG A 112 2.83 2.24 -7.89
N ARG A 113 2.35 1.28 -8.67
CA ARG A 113 2.84 1.04 -10.04
C ARG A 113 2.53 2.21 -10.97
N GLY A 114 1.33 2.78 -10.91
CA GLY A 114 0.94 3.94 -11.73
C GLY A 114 1.84 5.16 -11.50
N ASN A 115 2.21 5.43 -10.25
CA ASN A 115 3.10 6.54 -9.89
C ASN A 115 4.54 6.36 -10.43
N CYS A 116 5.02 5.11 -10.58
CA CYS A 116 6.34 4.83 -11.15
C CYS A 116 6.41 5.17 -12.64
N ILE A 117 5.33 4.93 -13.39
CA ILE A 117 5.29 5.15 -14.85
C ILE A 117 5.09 6.65 -15.15
N ALA A 118 4.28 7.35 -14.37
CA ALA A 118 4.10 8.80 -14.49
C ALA A 118 5.42 9.56 -14.25
N THR A 119 6.22 9.12 -13.28
CA THR A 119 7.55 9.70 -13.02
C THR A 119 8.51 9.48 -14.18
N GLN A 120 8.36 8.38 -14.93
CA GLN A 120 9.20 8.09 -16.11
C GLN A 120 8.81 8.92 -17.33
N MET A 121 7.53 9.31 -17.48
CA MET A 121 7.06 10.15 -18.58
C MET A 121 7.48 11.63 -18.47
N VAL A 122 7.75 12.13 -17.26
CA VAL A 122 8.19 13.53 -17.04
C VAL A 122 9.61 13.80 -17.55
N TRP A 123 10.41 12.77 -17.87
CA TRP A 123 11.80 12.93 -18.33
C TRP A 123 11.99 12.97 -19.86
N LEU A 124 10.94 12.83 -20.67
CA LEU A 124 11.07 12.82 -22.15
C LEU A 124 10.72 14.14 -22.84
N TYR A 125 10.40 15.20 -22.09
CA TYR A 125 10.06 16.52 -22.65
C TYR A 125 11.11 17.60 -22.31
N THR A 126 12.38 17.36 -22.64
CA THR A 126 13.30 18.49 -22.91
C THR A 126 14.28 18.15 -24.02
N GLN A 127 14.52 19.16 -24.87
CA GLN A 127 15.54 19.27 -25.93
C GLN A 127 15.14 18.80 -27.33
N THR A 128 14.47 19.72 -28.05
CA THR A 128 14.91 20.05 -29.41
C THR A 128 15.41 21.49 -29.42
N PHE A 129 16.68 21.71 -29.06
CA PHE A 129 17.43 22.88 -29.54
C PHE A 129 18.22 22.44 -30.75
N THR A 130 17.99 23.17 -31.83
CA THR A 130 18.59 22.98 -33.15
C THR A 130 20.11 23.19 -33.11
N GLY A 131 20.85 22.23 -33.67
CA GLY A 131 22.08 22.47 -34.42
C GLY A 131 23.37 22.59 -33.63
N LEU A 132 24.02 21.45 -33.34
CA LEU A 132 25.43 21.25 -33.70
C LEU A 132 25.74 19.75 -33.66
N GLU A 133 26.33 19.26 -34.75
CA GLU A 133 26.69 17.87 -34.97
C GLU A 133 27.57 17.29 -33.85
N ARG A 134 27.21 16.09 -33.40
CA ARG A 134 28.18 15.05 -33.00
C ARG A 134 27.47 13.69 -33.02
N HIS A 135 28.04 12.82 -33.84
CA HIS A 135 27.70 11.41 -33.96
C HIS A 135 27.57 10.73 -32.59
N VAL A 136 26.42 10.11 -32.33
CA VAL A 136 26.31 8.98 -31.41
C VAL A 136 25.49 7.91 -32.10
N THR A 137 26.15 6.83 -32.48
CA THR A 137 25.54 5.62 -33.03
C THR A 137 24.63 4.97 -32.00
N CYS A 138 23.38 4.73 -32.38
CA CYS A 138 22.41 3.99 -31.58
C CYS A 138 22.76 2.49 -31.58
N ALA A 139 23.34 1.99 -30.49
CA ALA A 139 23.55 0.56 -30.29
C ALA A 139 22.25 -0.07 -29.76
N ARG A 140 21.60 -0.84 -30.62
CA ARG A 140 20.44 -1.69 -30.32
C ARG A 140 20.92 -2.91 -29.52
N ILE A 141 20.67 -2.96 -28.21
CA ILE A 141 20.91 -4.19 -27.44
C ILE A 141 19.69 -5.10 -27.58
N SER A 142 19.88 -6.09 -28.45
CA SER A 142 19.11 -7.31 -28.60
C SER A 142 18.94 -8.05 -27.27
N LYS A 143 17.75 -8.61 -27.04
CA LYS A 143 17.51 -9.62 -26.01
C LYS A 143 18.58 -10.72 -26.09
N THR A 144 19.25 -10.99 -24.98
CA THR A 144 19.90 -12.28 -24.74
C THR A 144 19.42 -12.82 -23.40
N SER A 145 18.67 -13.91 -23.51
CA SER A 145 18.38 -14.88 -22.46
C SER A 145 19.64 -15.25 -21.67
N GLY A 146 19.60 -15.04 -20.37
CA GLY A 146 20.68 -15.43 -19.47
C GLY A 146 20.28 -15.25 -18.02
N LEU A 147 19.95 -16.35 -17.37
CA LEU A 147 19.62 -16.45 -15.96
C LEU A 147 20.77 -15.91 -15.09
N ARG A 148 20.55 -14.77 -14.43
CA ARG A 148 21.29 -14.37 -13.21
C ARG A 148 20.30 -13.76 -12.24
N VAL A 149 20.20 -14.38 -11.06
CA VAL A 149 19.52 -13.86 -9.89
C VAL A 149 20.23 -12.59 -9.41
N PRO A 150 19.57 -11.41 -9.35
CA PRO A 150 20.08 -10.31 -8.58
C PRO A 150 19.56 -10.42 -7.14
N PHE A 151 20.50 -10.45 -6.20
CA PHE A 151 20.25 -10.08 -4.81
C PHE A 151 19.58 -8.69 -4.79
N TYR A 152 18.38 -8.61 -4.22
CA TYR A 152 17.64 -7.36 -4.04
C TYR A 152 18.13 -6.71 -2.74
N PHE A 153 19.08 -5.78 -2.84
CA PHE A 153 19.25 -4.74 -1.83
C PHE A 153 18.45 -3.51 -2.30
N PRO A 154 17.62 -2.88 -1.44
CA PRO A 154 16.87 -1.69 -1.81
C PRO A 154 17.84 -0.50 -1.81
N CYS A 155 18.24 -0.04 -3.01
CA CYS A 155 18.83 1.29 -3.14
C CYS A 155 17.70 2.29 -3.37
N ASP A 156 17.40 3.06 -2.33
CA ASP A 156 16.91 4.42 -2.50
C ASP A 156 17.89 5.20 -3.40
N CYS A 157 17.31 5.96 -4.33
CA CYS A 157 17.87 7.14 -4.99
C CYS A 157 19.35 7.11 -5.43
N CYS A 158 19.60 6.92 -6.73
CA CYS A 158 20.79 7.54 -7.34
C CYS A 158 20.64 7.75 -8.85
N CYS A 159 20.53 9.01 -9.27
CA CYS A 159 21.29 9.56 -10.40
C CYS A 159 21.02 11.07 -10.55
N ALA A 160 21.88 11.91 -9.94
CA ALA A 160 22.39 13.12 -10.58
C ALA A 160 23.66 13.61 -9.85
N ALA A 161 24.64 14.00 -10.66
CA ALA A 161 25.90 14.69 -10.34
C ALA A 161 27.08 13.83 -9.83
N MET A 162 27.80 13.24 -10.79
CA MET A 162 29.26 13.18 -10.70
C MET A 162 29.83 14.60 -10.83
N THR A 163 30.56 15.06 -9.82
CA THR A 163 31.75 15.89 -10.06
C THR A 163 32.82 15.42 -9.10
N ALA A 164 33.90 14.93 -9.69
CA ALA A 164 35.07 14.45 -8.99
C ALA A 164 35.81 15.60 -8.31
N MET A 165 36.13 15.45 -7.03
CA MET A 165 37.40 15.93 -6.48
C MET A 165 37.93 14.88 -5.50
N HIS A 166 39.19 14.55 -5.72
CA HIS A 166 40.04 13.70 -4.88
C HIS A 166 39.90 14.01 -3.39
N LEU A 167 39.94 12.97 -2.54
CA LEU A 167 41.06 12.72 -1.61
C LEU A 167 40.89 11.32 -0.97
N PRO A 168 42.00 10.64 -0.60
CA PRO A 168 42.01 9.23 -0.23
C PRO A 168 41.96 9.05 1.29
N PHE A 169 41.13 8.15 1.80
CA PHE A 169 41.44 7.44 3.04
C PHE A 169 40.87 6.02 2.99
N ASP A 170 41.78 5.08 3.19
CA ASP A 170 41.59 3.65 3.15
C ASP A 170 40.65 3.11 4.25
N CYS A 171 40.04 1.99 3.87
CA CYS A 171 39.31 0.99 4.63
C CYS A 171 39.69 0.82 6.11
N TYR A 172 38.70 0.56 6.97
CA TYR A 172 38.79 -0.59 7.90
C TYR A 172 37.41 -1.09 8.31
N SER A 173 37.28 -2.42 8.28
CA SER A 173 36.13 -3.24 8.62
C SER A 173 35.72 -3.13 10.10
N ILE A 174 34.42 -3.01 10.37
CA ILE A 174 33.82 -3.36 11.67
C ILE A 174 32.68 -4.35 11.40
N ALA A 175 33.08 -5.58 11.11
CA ALA A 175 32.33 -6.78 11.42
C ALA A 175 33.31 -7.69 12.18
N ASP A 176 32.80 -8.45 13.13
CA ASP A 176 33.54 -9.31 14.08
C ASP A 176 34.05 -8.65 15.36
N ARG A 177 33.13 -8.35 16.27
CA ARG A 177 33.33 -8.61 17.70
C ARG A 177 31.99 -8.52 18.41
N GLU A 178 31.32 -9.66 18.58
CA GLU A 178 30.48 -10.04 19.73
C GLU A 178 30.11 -11.53 19.63
N ARG A 179 31.13 -12.38 19.67
CA ARG A 179 30.97 -13.81 19.97
C ARG A 179 32.19 -14.30 20.74
N GLU A 180 32.37 -13.77 21.95
CA GLU A 180 33.06 -14.43 23.06
C GLU A 180 33.14 -13.47 24.24
N ARG A 181 32.29 -13.69 25.25
CA ARG A 181 32.53 -13.40 26.67
C ARG A 181 31.36 -13.98 27.49
N ARG A 182 31.46 -15.28 27.79
CA ARG A 182 31.01 -15.76 29.10
C ARG A 182 32.04 -15.29 30.13
N PRO A 183 31.62 -15.07 31.38
CA PRO A 183 32.24 -15.85 32.43
C PRO A 183 31.19 -16.58 33.29
N ASN A 184 31.52 -17.82 33.61
CA ASN A 184 30.92 -18.59 34.69
C ASN A 184 31.08 -17.84 36.03
N SER A 185 30.08 -17.92 36.90
CA SER A 185 30.34 -18.04 38.33
C SER A 185 29.17 -18.70 39.07
N LYS A 186 29.50 -19.89 39.60
CA LYS A 186 29.06 -20.54 40.85
C LYS A 186 27.57 -20.81 41.07
#